data_AF-A0A6L8GF24-F1
#
_entry.id   AF-A0A6L8GF24-F1
#
_cell.length_a   1.000
_cell.length_b   1.000
_cell.length_c   1.000
_cell.angle_alpha   90.00
_cell.angle_beta   90.00
_cell.angle_gamma   90.00
#
_symmetry.space_group_name_H-M   'P 1'
#
loop_
_entity.id
_entity.type
_entity.pdbx_description
1 polymer ?
#
loop_
_entity_poly.entity_id
_entity_poly.type
_entity_poly.pdbx_seq_one_letter_code
_entity_poly.pdbx_strand_id
1 'polypeptide(L)'
;MKADFPAPEKMTAAPSTAGHGPFERLFRLLCPLLLCATALTPAAAGPLPQGKVPPGKTLMVIQPHHDDHTWQYGFGGLIAKMIDAGYQGIFVRVSNDEKDGGMQHGWGANDIANYEDTLVATKNLGIEEVISLNWRNDHMSSIPHIELRDQIILLIRKRRPDVVMSYNPWGNYDRNPDHRKVAWAVGSAVWLSEFEGVRTDHAKLGLEPH
;
A
#
# COMPACT_ATOMS: atom_id res chain seq x y z
N MET A 1 -23.55 22.78 31.16
CA MET A 1 -22.70 22.31 32.27
C MET A 1 -21.25 22.37 31.79
N LYS A 2 -20.52 23.44 32.12
CA LYS A 2 -19.08 23.54 31.87
C LYS A 2 -18.39 23.12 33.17
N ALA A 3 -17.50 22.13 33.10
CA ALA A 3 -16.71 21.71 34.25
C ALA A 3 -15.44 22.56 34.30
N ASP A 4 -15.30 23.37 35.35
CA ASP A 4 -14.09 24.10 35.69
C ASP A 4 -13.12 23.16 36.42
N PHE A 5 -11.90 23.01 35.89
CA PHE A 5 -10.80 22.32 36.58
C PHE A 5 -9.85 23.35 37.17
N PRO A 6 -9.44 23.22 38.46
CA PRO A 6 -8.53 24.17 39.09
C PRO A 6 -7.09 24.02 38.60
N ALA A 7 -6.37 25.13 38.52
CA ALA A 7 -4.97 25.20 38.10
C ALA A 7 -4.02 24.67 39.20
N PRO A 8 -2.87 24.06 38.84
CA PRO A 8 -1.93 23.50 39.81
C PRO A 8 -1.13 24.58 40.57
N GLU A 9 -0.96 24.35 41.87
CA GLU A 9 -0.21 25.20 42.80
C GLU A 9 1.30 25.26 42.47
N LYS A 10 1.88 26.46 42.56
CA LYS A 10 3.32 26.69 42.41
C LYS A 10 4.04 26.33 43.71
N MET A 11 4.86 25.28 43.67
CA MET A 11 5.74 24.91 44.78
C MET A 11 6.94 25.87 44.84
N THR A 12 7.04 26.65 45.91
CA THR A 12 8.17 27.55 46.17
C THR A 12 9.32 26.77 46.82
N ALA A 13 10.51 26.84 46.24
CA ALA A 13 11.72 26.26 46.83
C ALA A 13 12.30 27.20 47.90
N ALA A 14 12.64 26.64 49.07
CA ALA A 14 13.30 27.34 50.16
C ALA A 14 14.76 27.69 49.82
N PRO A 15 15.34 28.78 50.39
CA PRO A 15 16.68 29.22 50.04
C PRO A 15 17.73 28.36 50.76
N SER A 16 18.68 27.82 49.99
CA SER A 16 19.88 27.16 50.53
C SER A 16 21.01 28.18 50.66
N THR A 17 21.34 28.53 51.88
CA THR A 17 22.53 29.30 52.26
C THR A 17 23.68 28.33 52.56
N ALA A 18 24.71 28.32 51.71
CA ALA A 18 26.01 27.73 52.07
C ALA A 18 27.14 28.51 51.37
N GLY A 19 27.93 29.21 52.19
CA GLY A 19 29.04 30.06 51.77
C GLY A 19 30.23 29.28 51.22
N HIS A 20 30.96 29.91 50.31
CA HIS A 20 32.15 29.36 49.67
C HIS A 20 33.40 29.80 50.44
N GLY A 21 34.08 28.85 51.07
CA GLY A 21 35.40 29.04 51.69
C GLY A 21 36.56 28.75 50.72
N PRO A 22 37.76 29.32 50.95
CA PRO A 22 38.83 29.41 49.94
C PRO A 22 39.70 28.16 49.78
N PHE A 23 39.32 27.00 50.36
CA PHE A 23 40.13 25.77 50.37
C PHE A 23 39.80 24.75 49.26
N GLU A 24 38.75 24.98 48.46
CA GLU A 24 38.25 24.06 47.42
C GLU A 24 39.05 24.09 46.08
N ARG A 25 40.16 24.83 45.99
CA ARG A 25 40.85 25.08 44.71
C ARG A 25 42.06 24.19 44.40
N LEU A 26 42.44 23.24 45.26
CA LEU A 26 43.73 22.53 45.09
C LEU A 26 43.67 21.00 44.87
N PHE A 27 42.49 20.38 44.75
CA PHE A 27 42.36 18.92 44.53
C PHE A 27 41.69 18.57 43.17
N ARG A 28 42.06 19.28 42.10
CA ARG A 28 41.58 19.02 40.72
C ARG A 28 42.67 18.65 39.73
N LEU A 29 43.85 18.26 40.22
CA LEU A 29 44.92 17.72 39.39
C LEU A 29 45.25 16.32 39.92
N LEU A 30 45.11 15.33 39.04
CA LEU A 30 45.54 13.93 39.19
C LEU A 30 44.54 12.96 39.84
N CYS A 31 43.56 12.51 39.04
CA CYS A 31 43.14 11.10 39.06
C CYS A 31 42.64 10.72 37.66
N PRO A 32 43.28 9.75 36.97
CA PRO A 32 43.05 9.50 35.56
C PRO A 32 41.67 8.86 35.39
N LEU A 33 40.79 9.53 34.64
CA LEU A 33 39.65 8.90 34.01
C LEU A 33 40.18 7.93 32.95
N LEU A 34 40.65 6.77 33.39
CA LEU A 34 40.62 5.53 32.62
C LEU A 34 39.13 5.11 32.54
N LEU A 35 38.30 5.96 31.94
CA LEU A 35 37.02 5.51 31.44
C LEU A 35 37.41 4.69 30.22
N CYS A 36 37.47 3.37 30.40
CA CYS A 36 37.58 2.40 29.34
C CYS A 36 36.43 2.70 28.37
N ALA A 37 36.71 3.48 27.33
CA ALA A 37 35.81 3.75 26.24
C ALA A 37 35.75 2.48 25.39
N THR A 38 35.17 1.41 25.95
CA THR A 38 34.47 0.44 25.14
C THR A 38 33.20 1.14 24.67
N ALA A 39 33.40 2.10 23.75
CA ALA A 39 32.37 2.45 22.81
C ALA A 39 32.07 1.15 22.04
N LEU A 40 31.14 0.36 22.58
CA LEU A 40 30.27 -0.48 21.80
C LEU A 40 29.57 0.50 20.87
N THR A 41 30.27 0.85 19.78
CA THR A 41 29.60 1.31 18.57
C THR A 41 28.56 0.24 18.33
N PRO A 42 27.26 0.56 18.37
CA PRO A 42 26.28 -0.40 17.94
C PRO A 42 26.72 -0.75 16.52
N ALA A 43 27.18 -1.99 16.32
CA ALA A 43 27.49 -2.47 14.99
C ALA A 43 26.24 -2.17 14.19
N ALA A 44 26.34 -1.27 13.21
CA ALA A 44 25.21 -0.90 12.39
C ALA A 44 24.65 -2.23 11.88
N ALA A 45 23.48 -2.62 12.39
CA ALA A 45 22.91 -3.90 12.05
C ALA A 45 22.81 -3.91 10.52
N GLY A 46 23.46 -4.91 9.90
CA GLY A 46 23.42 -5.04 8.45
C GLY A 46 21.96 -5.10 7.98
N PRO A 47 21.69 -4.83 6.69
CA PRO A 47 20.36 -4.95 6.14
C PRO A 47 19.77 -6.32 6.49
N LEU A 48 18.51 -6.35 6.95
CA LEU A 48 17.83 -7.61 7.20
C LEU A 48 17.82 -8.43 5.89
N PRO A 49 18.15 -9.72 5.94
CA PRO A 49 18.12 -10.55 4.74
C PRO A 49 16.69 -10.56 4.20
N GLN A 50 16.55 -10.21 2.92
CA GLN A 50 15.23 -10.24 2.29
C GLN A 50 14.76 -11.67 2.10
N GLY A 51 13.49 -11.93 2.43
CA GLY A 51 12.84 -13.21 2.11
C GLY A 51 12.84 -13.49 0.62
N LYS A 52 12.97 -14.77 0.26
CA LYS A 52 12.87 -15.25 -1.13
C LYS A 52 11.40 -15.43 -1.51
N VAL A 53 11.02 -14.87 -2.65
CA VAL A 53 9.70 -15.12 -3.24
C VAL A 53 9.79 -16.43 -4.06
N PRO A 54 8.86 -17.39 -3.92
CA PRO A 54 8.86 -18.61 -4.72
C PRO A 54 8.71 -18.31 -6.22
N PRO A 55 9.46 -18.95 -7.12
CA PRO A 55 9.42 -18.63 -8.55
C PRO A 55 8.22 -19.26 -9.29
N GLY A 56 7.96 -18.79 -10.51
CA GLY A 56 7.14 -19.49 -11.51
C GLY A 56 5.63 -19.51 -11.24
N LYS A 57 5.10 -18.44 -10.68
CA LYS A 57 3.68 -18.28 -10.29
C LYS A 57 2.99 -17.19 -11.12
N THR A 58 1.68 -17.05 -11.00
CA THR A 58 0.92 -15.98 -11.66
C THR A 58 0.52 -14.90 -10.66
N LEU A 59 0.80 -13.63 -10.99
CA LEU A 59 0.45 -12.46 -10.19
C LEU A 59 -0.60 -11.63 -10.95
N MET A 60 -1.75 -11.41 -10.34
CA MET A 60 -2.76 -10.45 -10.82
C MET A 60 -2.80 -9.23 -9.92
N VAL A 61 -2.44 -8.07 -10.47
CA VAL A 61 -2.51 -6.78 -9.80
C VAL A 61 -3.81 -6.09 -10.23
N ILE A 62 -4.70 -5.80 -9.29
CA ILE A 62 -5.99 -5.16 -9.56
C ILE A 62 -6.02 -3.82 -8.84
N GLN A 63 -6.15 -2.74 -9.60
CA GLN A 63 -6.10 -1.39 -9.04
C GLN A 63 -7.22 -0.49 -9.58
N PRO A 64 -7.75 0.41 -8.74
CA PRO A 64 -8.71 1.41 -9.17
C PRO A 64 -8.16 2.28 -10.30
N HIS A 65 -7.04 2.97 -10.07
CA HIS A 65 -6.42 3.91 -11.00
C HIS A 65 -5.09 3.38 -11.54
N HIS A 66 -4.65 3.92 -12.68
CA HIS A 66 -3.45 3.48 -13.38
C HIS A 66 -2.16 3.66 -12.57
N ASP A 67 -2.03 4.73 -11.78
CA ASP A 67 -0.80 5.11 -11.07
C ASP A 67 -0.66 4.44 -9.69
N ASP A 68 -1.72 3.81 -9.20
CA ASP A 68 -1.85 3.25 -7.85
C ASP A 68 -0.72 2.29 -7.46
N HIS A 69 -0.07 1.62 -8.42
CA HIS A 69 1.07 0.73 -8.16
C HIS A 69 2.36 1.48 -7.79
N THR A 70 2.44 2.78 -8.10
CA THR A 70 3.60 3.64 -7.80
C THR A 70 3.28 4.79 -6.85
N TRP A 71 2.00 5.09 -6.61
CA TRP A 71 1.57 6.16 -5.70
C TRP A 71 1.76 5.78 -4.21
N GLN A 72 1.46 6.69 -3.27
CA GLN A 72 1.81 6.64 -1.82
C GLN A 72 1.53 5.32 -1.07
N TYR A 73 0.63 4.47 -1.56
CA TYR A 73 0.28 3.16 -0.97
C TYR A 73 0.51 1.98 -1.93
N GLY A 74 1.16 2.25 -3.06
CA GLY A 74 1.48 1.30 -4.10
C GLY A 74 2.60 0.34 -3.69
N PHE A 75 2.65 -0.77 -4.41
CA PHE A 75 3.52 -1.90 -4.13
C PHE A 75 4.39 -2.26 -5.35
N GLY A 76 4.73 -1.27 -6.18
CA GLY A 76 5.54 -1.43 -7.40
C GLY A 76 6.88 -2.14 -7.17
N GLY A 77 7.56 -1.86 -6.06
CA GLY A 77 8.81 -2.56 -5.71
C GLY A 77 8.59 -4.04 -5.37
N LEU A 78 7.46 -4.39 -4.76
CA LEU A 78 7.09 -5.79 -4.50
C LEU A 78 6.68 -6.49 -5.80
N ILE A 79 5.93 -5.81 -6.67
CA ILE A 79 5.58 -6.30 -8.00
C ILE A 79 6.86 -6.62 -8.77
N ALA A 80 7.80 -5.67 -8.88
CA ALA A 80 9.08 -5.88 -9.57
C ALA A 80 9.84 -7.10 -9.00
N LYS A 81 9.89 -7.24 -7.67
CA LYS A 81 10.53 -8.38 -7.02
C LYS A 81 9.85 -9.73 -7.34
N MET A 82 8.52 -9.74 -7.46
CA MET A 82 7.79 -10.94 -7.89
C MET A 82 8.06 -11.25 -9.37
N ILE A 83 8.04 -10.24 -10.25
CA ILE A 83 8.36 -10.44 -11.67
C ILE A 83 9.80 -10.95 -11.86
N ASP A 84 10.78 -10.40 -11.13
CA ASP A 84 12.17 -10.87 -11.12
C ASP A 84 12.31 -12.32 -10.62
N ALA A 85 11.39 -12.78 -9.77
CA ALA A 85 11.32 -14.19 -9.35
C ALA A 85 10.69 -15.10 -10.43
N GLY A 86 10.31 -14.56 -11.59
CA GLY A 86 9.73 -15.29 -12.71
C GLY A 86 8.21 -15.46 -12.62
N TYR A 87 7.51 -14.54 -11.95
CA TYR A 87 6.05 -14.54 -12.01
C TYR A 87 5.55 -14.03 -13.36
N GLN A 88 4.48 -14.64 -13.89
CA GLN A 88 3.71 -14.05 -14.97
C GLN A 88 2.75 -12.99 -14.40
N GLY A 89 2.98 -11.73 -14.78
CA GLY A 89 2.17 -10.61 -14.31
C GLY A 89 0.96 -10.31 -15.20
N ILE A 90 -0.15 -9.93 -14.57
CA ILE A 90 -1.36 -9.42 -15.21
C ILE A 90 -1.78 -8.16 -14.46
N PHE A 91 -1.94 -7.05 -15.16
CA PHE A 91 -2.40 -5.79 -14.58
C PHE A 91 -3.84 -5.51 -14.98
N VAL A 92 -4.70 -5.24 -14.01
CA VAL A 92 -6.11 -4.93 -14.22
C VAL A 92 -6.36 -3.51 -13.73
N ARG A 93 -6.64 -2.59 -14.67
CA ARG A 93 -7.14 -1.26 -14.35
C ARG A 93 -8.67 -1.28 -14.30
N VAL A 94 -9.24 -0.85 -13.18
CA VAL A 94 -10.70 -0.86 -13.00
C VAL A 94 -11.33 0.39 -13.59
N SER A 95 -10.75 1.56 -13.36
CA SER A 95 -11.19 2.84 -13.91
C SER A 95 -10.48 3.19 -15.22
N ASN A 96 -11.12 4.06 -16.00
CA ASN A 96 -10.58 4.66 -17.22
C ASN A 96 -9.78 5.95 -16.95
N ASP A 97 -9.73 6.41 -15.69
CA ASP A 97 -8.95 7.55 -15.20
C ASP A 97 -9.17 8.85 -15.98
N GLU A 98 -10.32 9.00 -16.63
CA GLU A 98 -10.59 10.11 -17.55
C GLU A 98 -10.58 11.51 -16.88
N LYS A 99 -10.64 11.56 -15.55
CA LYS A 99 -10.54 12.79 -14.74
C LYS A 99 -9.15 13.05 -14.17
N ASP A 100 -8.24 12.09 -14.30
CA ASP A 100 -6.85 12.24 -13.87
C ASP A 100 -6.07 12.87 -15.01
N GLY A 101 -6.21 14.20 -15.10
CA GLY A 101 -5.61 15.00 -16.16
C GLY A 101 -6.21 16.41 -16.17
N GLY A 102 -5.53 17.31 -16.88
CA GLY A 102 -6.08 18.64 -17.12
C GLY A 102 -7.32 18.59 -18.02
N MET A 103 -8.21 19.57 -17.86
CA MET A 103 -9.42 19.66 -18.72
C MET A 103 -9.17 20.23 -20.12
N GLN A 104 -7.91 20.57 -20.46
CA GLN A 104 -7.54 21.21 -21.72
C GLN A 104 -7.93 20.36 -22.96
N HIS A 105 -7.77 19.04 -22.87
CA HIS A 105 -8.06 18.10 -23.96
C HIS A 105 -9.34 17.29 -23.74
N GLY A 106 -9.96 17.42 -22.56
CA GLY A 106 -11.19 16.72 -22.17
C GLY A 106 -10.99 15.27 -21.73
N TRP A 107 -12.03 14.69 -21.14
CA TRP A 107 -11.99 13.37 -20.51
C TRP A 107 -11.58 12.23 -21.44
N GLY A 108 -12.06 12.22 -22.69
CA GLY A 108 -11.69 11.17 -23.64
C GLY A 108 -10.21 11.14 -24.01
N ALA A 109 -9.56 12.31 -24.07
CA ALA A 109 -8.12 12.38 -24.32
C ALA A 109 -7.32 11.89 -23.11
N ASN A 110 -7.79 12.20 -21.90
CA ASN A 110 -7.16 11.71 -20.67
C ASN A 110 -7.23 10.19 -20.55
N ASP A 111 -8.38 9.56 -20.87
CA ASP A 111 -8.49 8.08 -20.86
C ASP A 111 -7.46 7.43 -21.79
N ILE A 112 -7.36 7.92 -23.03
CA ILE A 112 -6.39 7.41 -24.01
C ILE A 112 -4.95 7.55 -23.48
N ALA A 113 -4.59 8.74 -23.00
CA ALA A 113 -3.25 9.00 -22.47
C ALA A 113 -2.93 8.10 -21.25
N ASN A 114 -3.86 8.00 -20.30
CA ASN A 114 -3.69 7.19 -19.10
C ASN A 114 -3.62 5.68 -19.44
N TYR A 115 -4.35 5.23 -20.46
CA TYR A 115 -4.21 3.86 -20.97
C TYR A 115 -2.81 3.62 -21.56
N GLU A 116 -2.32 4.51 -22.41
CA GLU A 116 -0.98 4.40 -23.02
C GLU A 116 0.11 4.41 -21.94
N ASP A 117 0.01 5.29 -20.95
CA ASP A 117 0.93 5.35 -19.81
C ASP A 117 0.87 4.07 -18.97
N THR A 118 -0.32 3.48 -18.77
CA THR A 118 -0.46 2.17 -18.11
C THR A 118 0.33 1.10 -18.86
N LEU A 119 0.23 1.04 -20.19
CA LEU A 119 0.95 0.05 -21.00
C LEU A 119 2.46 0.22 -20.87
N VAL A 120 2.96 1.45 -20.84
CA VAL A 120 4.40 1.73 -20.67
C VAL A 120 4.86 1.37 -19.26
N ALA A 121 4.15 1.80 -18.22
CA ALA A 121 4.51 1.58 -16.83
C ALA A 121 4.53 0.08 -16.47
N THR A 122 3.49 -0.65 -16.87
CA THR A 122 3.38 -2.10 -16.62
C THR A 122 4.46 -2.88 -17.38
N LYS A 123 4.74 -2.50 -18.63
CA LYS A 123 5.85 -3.08 -19.41
C LYS A 123 7.20 -2.86 -18.73
N ASN A 124 7.44 -1.68 -18.14
CA ASN A 124 8.67 -1.41 -17.40
C ASN A 124 8.81 -2.28 -16.14
N LEU A 125 7.69 -2.75 -15.56
CA LEU A 125 7.67 -3.73 -14.49
C LEU A 125 7.79 -5.18 -14.97
N GLY A 126 7.87 -5.42 -16.29
CA GLY A 126 7.90 -6.76 -16.88
C GLY A 126 6.53 -7.45 -16.92
N ILE A 127 5.44 -6.68 -16.81
CA ILE A 127 4.06 -7.19 -16.97
C ILE A 127 3.66 -7.03 -18.43
N GLU A 128 3.23 -8.12 -19.08
CA GLU A 128 2.86 -8.12 -20.50
C GLU A 128 1.35 -8.03 -20.77
N GLU A 129 0.51 -8.45 -19.82
CA GLU A 129 -0.95 -8.40 -19.99
C GLU A 129 -1.56 -7.25 -19.19
N VAL A 130 -2.29 -6.37 -19.88
CA VAL A 130 -3.10 -5.30 -19.27
C VAL A 130 -4.56 -5.49 -19.66
N ILE A 131 -5.44 -5.53 -18.67
CA ILE A 131 -6.89 -5.66 -18.82
C ILE A 131 -7.55 -4.38 -18.29
N SER A 132 -8.44 -3.78 -19.08
CA SER A 132 -9.21 -2.59 -18.66
C SER A 132 -10.67 -2.95 -18.50
N LEU A 133 -11.23 -2.73 -17.30
CA LEU A 133 -12.69 -2.77 -17.09
C LEU A 133 -13.38 -1.48 -17.52
N ASN A 134 -12.62 -0.40 -17.62
CA ASN A 134 -13.01 0.90 -18.17
C ASN A 134 -14.23 1.55 -17.52
N TRP A 135 -14.42 1.32 -16.21
CA TRP A 135 -15.40 2.06 -15.42
C TRP A 135 -14.99 3.54 -15.32
N ARG A 136 -15.97 4.43 -15.17
CA ARG A 136 -15.67 5.87 -15.09
C ARG A 136 -15.01 6.22 -13.76
N ASN A 137 -13.87 6.93 -13.84
CA ASN A 137 -13.18 7.49 -12.68
C ASN A 137 -14.10 8.37 -11.81
N ASP A 138 -13.96 8.29 -10.50
CA ASP A 138 -14.74 8.94 -9.43
C ASP A 138 -16.24 8.59 -9.41
N HIS A 139 -16.69 7.66 -10.24
CA HIS A 139 -18.10 7.25 -10.31
C HIS A 139 -18.33 5.83 -9.79
N MET A 140 -17.32 5.16 -9.28
CA MET A 140 -17.44 3.73 -8.94
C MET A 140 -18.43 3.44 -7.82
N SER A 141 -18.71 4.43 -6.96
CA SER A 141 -19.75 4.30 -5.93
C SER A 141 -21.13 3.99 -6.51
N SER A 142 -21.40 4.37 -7.76
CA SER A 142 -22.66 4.06 -8.46
C SER A 142 -22.74 2.64 -9.01
N ILE A 143 -21.60 1.94 -9.14
CA ILE A 143 -21.56 0.59 -9.68
C ILE A 143 -22.13 -0.39 -8.65
N PRO A 144 -23.10 -1.25 -9.02
CA PRO A 144 -23.56 -2.31 -8.13
C PRO A 144 -22.37 -3.19 -7.69
N HIS A 145 -22.23 -3.41 -6.38
CA HIS A 145 -21.09 -4.18 -5.85
C HIS A 145 -20.94 -5.56 -6.50
N ILE A 146 -22.07 -6.23 -6.70
CA ILE A 146 -22.14 -7.56 -7.32
C ILE A 146 -21.60 -7.54 -8.74
N GLU A 147 -21.87 -6.49 -9.51
CA GLU A 147 -21.43 -6.39 -10.90
C GLU A 147 -19.91 -6.31 -11.01
N LEU A 148 -19.29 -5.39 -10.25
CA LEU A 148 -17.84 -5.27 -10.22
C LEU A 148 -17.18 -6.55 -9.68
N ARG A 149 -17.72 -7.13 -8.60
CA ARG A 149 -17.24 -8.40 -8.04
C ARG A 149 -17.31 -9.53 -9.06
N ASP A 150 -18.44 -9.68 -9.75
CA ASP A 150 -18.65 -10.78 -10.69
C ASP A 150 -17.71 -10.68 -11.91
N GLN A 151 -17.41 -9.45 -12.37
CA GLN A 151 -16.36 -9.22 -13.37
C GLN A 151 -14.98 -9.67 -12.88
N ILE A 152 -14.63 -9.37 -11.62
CA ILE A 152 -13.36 -9.78 -11.03
C ILE A 152 -13.31 -11.32 -10.86
N ILE A 153 -14.40 -11.96 -10.42
CA ILE A 153 -14.50 -13.43 -10.34
C ILE A 153 -14.24 -14.06 -11.72
N LEU A 154 -14.82 -13.48 -12.78
CA LEU A 154 -14.58 -13.95 -14.15
C LEU A 154 -13.09 -13.88 -14.50
N LEU A 155 -12.41 -12.77 -14.19
CA LEU A 155 -10.97 -12.63 -14.44
C LEU A 155 -10.15 -13.64 -13.63
N ILE A 156 -10.44 -13.82 -12.35
CA ILE A 156 -9.74 -14.79 -11.48
C ILE A 156 -9.89 -16.20 -12.04
N ARG A 157 -11.10 -16.65 -12.37
CA ARG A 157 -11.32 -18.01 -12.91
C ARG A 157 -10.69 -18.21 -14.29
N LYS A 158 -10.68 -17.17 -15.13
CA LYS A 158 -10.11 -17.23 -16.48
C LYS A 158 -8.59 -17.20 -16.51
N ARG A 159 -7.95 -16.47 -15.59
CA ARG A 159 -6.50 -16.25 -15.55
C ARG A 159 -5.77 -17.08 -14.51
N ARG A 160 -6.51 -17.65 -13.56
CA ARG A 160 -6.02 -18.54 -12.51
C ARG A 160 -4.79 -18.02 -11.75
N PRO A 161 -4.81 -16.78 -11.20
CA PRO A 161 -3.66 -16.21 -10.52
C PRO A 161 -3.35 -16.90 -9.18
N ASP A 162 -2.08 -17.23 -8.92
CA ASP A 162 -1.62 -17.69 -7.61
C ASP A 162 -1.71 -16.59 -6.53
N VAL A 163 -1.53 -15.34 -6.95
CA VAL A 163 -1.49 -14.17 -6.07
C VAL A 163 -2.35 -13.07 -6.68
N VAL A 164 -3.30 -12.56 -5.90
CA VAL A 164 -4.05 -11.34 -6.22
C VAL A 164 -3.55 -10.21 -5.31
N MET A 165 -3.19 -9.08 -5.90
CA MET A 165 -2.67 -7.92 -5.19
C MET A 165 -3.57 -6.71 -5.46
N SER A 166 -4.06 -6.08 -4.39
CA SER A 166 -4.92 -4.89 -4.46
C SER A 166 -4.86 -4.10 -3.14
N TYR A 167 -5.67 -3.05 -3.05
CA TYR A 167 -5.87 -2.29 -1.80
C TYR A 167 -6.52 -3.14 -0.71
N ASN A 168 -6.27 -2.77 0.56
CA ASN A 168 -6.88 -3.41 1.71
C ASN A 168 -8.39 -3.09 1.77
N PRO A 169 -9.29 -4.09 1.67
CA PRO A 169 -10.76 -3.89 1.72
C PRO A 169 -11.25 -3.27 3.04
N TRP A 170 -10.46 -3.36 4.11
CA TRP A 170 -10.77 -2.79 5.42
C TRP A 170 -9.80 -1.67 5.80
N GLY A 171 -9.18 -1.02 4.81
CA GLY A 171 -8.32 0.14 5.03
C GLY A 171 -9.10 1.28 5.69
N ASN A 172 -8.59 1.77 6.83
CA ASN A 172 -9.18 2.90 7.51
C ASN A 172 -8.71 4.21 6.88
N TYR A 173 -9.62 5.20 6.82
CA TYR A 173 -9.32 6.57 6.39
C TYR A 173 -8.83 6.73 4.95
N ASP A 174 -8.99 5.73 4.09
CA ASP A 174 -8.80 5.94 2.66
C ASP A 174 -9.84 6.97 2.20
N ARG A 175 -9.36 8.08 1.63
CA ARG A 175 -10.20 9.21 1.21
C ARG A 175 -10.81 8.97 -0.17
N ASN A 176 -10.18 8.17 -1.01
CA ASN A 176 -10.66 7.93 -2.37
C ASN A 176 -11.79 6.88 -2.35
N PRO A 177 -13.02 7.23 -2.80
CA PRO A 177 -14.14 6.28 -2.85
C PRO A 177 -13.89 5.09 -3.77
N ASP A 178 -13.15 5.28 -4.85
CA ASP A 178 -12.89 4.24 -5.85
C ASP A 178 -11.95 3.19 -5.26
N HIS A 179 -10.96 3.59 -4.47
CA HIS A 179 -10.09 2.66 -3.73
C HIS A 179 -10.91 1.73 -2.83
N ARG A 180 -11.80 2.32 -2.00
CA ARG A 180 -12.64 1.53 -1.08
C ARG A 180 -13.57 0.59 -1.83
N LYS A 181 -14.17 1.07 -2.93
CA LYS A 181 -15.09 0.28 -3.76
C LYS A 181 -14.40 -0.92 -4.40
N VAL A 182 -13.26 -0.70 -5.05
CA VAL A 182 -12.48 -1.75 -5.72
C VAL A 182 -11.90 -2.72 -4.71
N ALA A 183 -11.31 -2.22 -3.62
CA ALA A 183 -10.74 -3.07 -2.59
C ALA A 183 -11.78 -4.04 -2.03
N TRP A 184 -12.99 -3.54 -1.72
CA TRP A 184 -14.06 -4.38 -1.20
C TRP A 184 -14.57 -5.39 -2.23
N ALA A 185 -14.67 -4.99 -3.50
CA ALA A 185 -15.05 -5.90 -4.59
C ALA A 185 -14.01 -7.01 -4.76
N VAL A 186 -12.72 -6.68 -4.81
CA VAL A 186 -11.60 -7.64 -4.92
C VAL A 186 -11.61 -8.59 -3.72
N GLY A 187 -11.69 -8.09 -2.50
CA GLY A 187 -11.72 -8.93 -1.29
C GLY A 187 -12.87 -9.94 -1.32
N SER A 188 -14.07 -9.51 -1.72
CA SER A 188 -15.21 -10.42 -1.87
C SER A 188 -15.05 -11.38 -3.06
N ALA A 189 -14.43 -10.96 -4.16
CA ALA A 189 -14.23 -11.77 -5.35
C ALA A 189 -13.22 -12.89 -5.10
N VAL A 190 -12.11 -12.61 -4.42
CA VAL A 190 -11.09 -13.61 -4.06
C VAL A 190 -11.69 -14.71 -3.18
N TRP A 191 -12.54 -14.37 -2.22
CA TRP A 191 -13.26 -15.38 -1.44
C TRP A 191 -14.32 -16.10 -2.25
N LEU A 192 -15.04 -15.41 -3.14
CA LEU A 192 -16.19 -16.02 -3.81
C LEU A 192 -15.83 -16.81 -5.08
N SER A 193 -14.62 -16.62 -5.63
CA SER A 193 -14.18 -17.29 -6.86
C SER A 193 -13.99 -18.80 -6.69
N GLU A 194 -13.70 -19.27 -5.48
CA GLU A 194 -13.52 -20.68 -5.11
C GLU A 194 -14.82 -21.49 -4.96
N PHE A 195 -15.99 -20.84 -4.96
CA PHE A 195 -17.27 -21.55 -4.79
C PHE A 195 -18.01 -21.80 -6.10
N GLU A 196 -18.29 -23.06 -6.42
CA GLU A 196 -19.06 -23.48 -7.60
C GLU A 196 -20.47 -22.85 -7.68
N GLY A 197 -21.13 -22.68 -6.52
CA GLY A 197 -22.46 -22.08 -6.44
C GLY A 197 -22.50 -20.58 -6.78
N VAL A 198 -21.36 -19.91 -6.86
CA VAL A 198 -21.24 -18.50 -7.26
C VAL A 198 -20.94 -18.42 -8.75
N ARG A 199 -21.75 -17.65 -9.50
CA ARG A 199 -21.68 -17.56 -10.97
C ARG A 199 -21.71 -18.94 -11.63
N THR A 200 -22.78 -19.70 -11.38
CA THR A 200 -22.98 -21.04 -11.98
C THR A 200 -22.99 -21.01 -13.50
N ASP A 201 -23.25 -19.85 -14.11
CA ASP A 201 -23.12 -19.62 -15.54
C ASP A 201 -21.67 -19.73 -16.05
N HIS A 202 -20.65 -19.52 -15.21
CA HIS A 202 -19.24 -19.68 -15.59
C HIS A 202 -18.90 -21.14 -15.95
N ALA A 203 -19.62 -22.13 -15.42
CA ALA A 203 -19.46 -23.53 -15.82
C ALA A 203 -19.81 -23.74 -17.31
N LYS A 204 -20.75 -22.96 -17.86
CA LYS A 204 -21.08 -22.98 -19.30
C LYS A 204 -19.95 -22.45 -20.18
N LEU A 205 -19.03 -21.68 -19.59
CA LEU A 205 -17.81 -21.18 -20.23
C LEU A 205 -16.61 -22.12 -20.02
N GLY A 206 -16.80 -23.27 -19.37
CA GLY A 206 -15.72 -24.18 -18.98
C GLY A 206 -14.78 -23.61 -17.91
N LEU A 207 -15.27 -22.66 -17.12
CA LEU A 207 -14.48 -22.01 -16.07
C LEU A 207 -14.81 -22.63 -14.71
N GLU A 208 -13.83 -23.34 -14.17
CA GLU A 208 -13.90 -23.93 -12.83
C GLU A 208 -13.61 -22.89 -11.73
N PRO A 209 -14.05 -23.15 -10.49
CA PRO A 209 -13.62 -22.37 -9.34
C PRO A 209 -12.10 -22.27 -9.22
N HIS A 210 -11.64 -21.13 -8.69
CA HIS A 210 -10.22 -20.84 -8.48
C HIS A 210 -10.04 -19.87 -7.32
#